data_AF-A0A7Z7VPA7-F1
#
_entry.id   AF-A0A7Z7VPA7-F1
#
_cell.length_a   1.000
_cell.length_b   1.000
_cell.length_c   1.000
_cell.angle_alpha   90.00
_cell.angle_beta   90.00
_cell.angle_gamma   90.00
#
_symmetry.space_group_name_H-M   'P 1'
#
loop_
_entity.id
_entity.type
_entity.pdbx_description
1 polymer ?
#
loop_
_entity_poly.entity_id
_entity_poly.type
_entity_poly.pdbx_seq_one_letter_code
_entity_poly.pdbx_strand_id
1 'polypeptide(L)'
;MNKTLIALAVSAAAVATGVNAGEIYNQDGASLTMGGRAEARLSLKDGKADDKSRVRLNFLGKVAINDSLYGVGFYEGEFTTADSTATETDNGSDLDNRYTYAGIGGTYGEVTYGKNDGALGVITDFTDIMAYHGENGTYKLAVADRVDNMLAYKGQFGDLGVKASYRFADRDEDGKFVEGVSNDKFIDKDNDGYSLSAIYTFGDTGFNVGAGYADQDTADQYILAASYAFSDFYFAGAFVDGQVKPANAAKRDKTGYELAAKYTMDQTVFTTTYNYQEEKTSGVKSDNADFIAIDATYYFKPNFRSYVSYNFNLLDADKVGKTKAEDELAIGLRYDF
;
A
#
# COMPACT_ATOMS: atom_id res chain seq x y z
N MET A 1 -28.77 0.73 18.35
CA MET A 1 -28.06 1.27 17.17
C MET A 1 -26.59 0.83 17.25
N ASN A 2 -26.05 0.37 16.12
CA ASN A 2 -24.62 0.16 15.80
C ASN A 2 -23.86 -0.99 16.49
N LYS A 3 -24.24 -2.24 16.23
CA LYS A 3 -23.37 -3.42 16.50
C LYS A 3 -22.83 -4.09 15.22
N THR A 4 -23.31 -3.67 14.05
CA THR A 4 -22.95 -4.20 12.73
C THR A 4 -21.82 -3.46 12.02
N LEU A 5 -21.23 -2.43 12.64
CA LEU A 5 -20.17 -1.63 12.01
C LEU A 5 -18.74 -2.13 12.28
N ILE A 6 -18.52 -3.00 13.27
CA ILE A 6 -17.17 -3.37 13.69
C ILE A 6 -16.58 -4.49 12.81
N ALA A 7 -17.41 -5.42 12.31
CA ALA A 7 -16.97 -6.53 11.46
C ALA A 7 -16.57 -6.11 10.02
N LEU A 8 -16.93 -4.90 9.58
CA LEU A 8 -16.62 -4.38 8.25
C LEU A 8 -15.35 -3.53 8.18
N ALA A 9 -14.72 -3.20 9.32
CA ALA A 9 -13.57 -2.29 9.32
C ALA A 9 -12.31 -2.89 8.67
N VAL A 10 -12.14 -4.22 8.72
CA VAL A 10 -10.97 -4.91 8.12
C VAL A 10 -11.21 -5.22 6.64
N SER A 11 -12.46 -5.47 6.22
CA SER A 11 -12.81 -5.62 4.80
C SER A 11 -12.96 -4.27 4.07
N ALA A 12 -13.18 -3.17 4.80
CA ALA A 12 -13.24 -1.81 4.26
C ALA A 12 -11.88 -1.11 4.12
N ALA A 13 -10.79 -1.68 4.64
CA ALA A 13 -9.44 -1.11 4.50
C ALA A 13 -9.03 -0.93 3.01
N ALA A 14 -9.57 -1.76 2.11
CA ALA A 14 -9.39 -1.65 0.67
C ALA A 14 -10.18 -0.51 -0.02
N VAL A 15 -10.92 0.33 0.72
CA VAL A 15 -11.71 1.46 0.16
C VAL A 15 -11.51 2.75 0.97
N ALA A 16 -10.25 3.10 1.26
CA ALA A 16 -9.93 4.41 1.86
C ALA A 16 -10.13 5.61 0.89
N THR A 17 -10.52 5.38 -0.36
CA THR A 17 -10.73 6.43 -1.38
C THR A 17 -12.16 6.97 -1.45
N GLY A 18 -13.13 6.39 -0.74
CA GLY A 18 -14.56 6.69 -0.97
C GLY A 18 -15.31 7.47 0.13
N VAL A 19 -14.76 7.66 1.33
CA VAL A 19 -15.55 8.18 2.47
C VAL A 19 -16.00 9.64 2.28
N ASN A 20 -15.34 10.39 1.40
CA ASN A 20 -15.67 11.80 1.13
C ASN A 20 -15.86 12.13 -0.35
N ALA A 21 -15.75 11.13 -1.23
CA ALA A 21 -15.73 11.36 -2.67
C ALA A 21 -17.05 11.97 -3.17
N GLY A 22 -16.95 13.08 -3.90
CA GLY A 22 -18.10 13.79 -4.47
C GLY A 22 -18.69 13.04 -5.66
N GLU A 23 -20.00 12.76 -5.60
CA GLU A 23 -20.75 12.25 -6.74
C GLU A 23 -20.86 13.34 -7.81
N ILE A 24 -20.33 13.08 -9.01
CA ILE A 24 -20.40 13.99 -10.16
C ILE A 24 -21.61 13.64 -11.03
N TYR A 25 -21.89 12.35 -11.18
CA TYR A 25 -22.96 11.84 -12.03
C TYR A 25 -23.51 10.54 -11.48
N ASN A 26 -24.84 10.40 -11.52
CA ASN A 26 -25.54 9.16 -11.17
C ASN A 26 -26.88 9.10 -11.92
N GLN A 27 -26.94 8.24 -12.92
CA GLN A 27 -28.14 8.05 -13.73
C GLN A 27 -28.15 6.64 -14.35
N ASP A 28 -29.33 6.02 -14.41
CA ASP A 28 -29.58 4.76 -15.13
C ASP A 28 -28.61 3.61 -14.78
N GLY A 29 -28.23 3.51 -13.50
CA GLY A 29 -27.32 2.46 -13.01
C GLY A 29 -25.83 2.72 -13.28
N ALA A 30 -25.48 3.88 -13.86
CA ALA A 30 -24.12 4.35 -14.02
C ALA A 30 -23.81 5.48 -13.03
N SER A 31 -22.66 5.39 -12.36
CA SER A 31 -22.17 6.41 -11.43
C SER A 31 -20.73 6.81 -11.74
N LEU A 32 -20.43 8.10 -11.60
CA LEU A 32 -19.07 8.64 -11.61
C LEU A 32 -18.85 9.46 -10.33
N THR A 33 -17.83 9.05 -9.58
CA THR A 33 -17.41 9.73 -8.36
C THR A 33 -15.99 10.26 -8.55
N MET A 34 -15.72 11.46 -8.07
CA MET A 34 -14.37 11.99 -7.95
C MET A 34 -14.00 12.06 -6.48
N GLY A 35 -12.78 11.62 -6.17
CA GLY A 35 -12.20 11.77 -4.85
C GLY A 35 -10.74 12.15 -4.94
N GLY A 36 -10.06 12.02 -3.81
CA GLY A 36 -8.64 12.30 -3.70
C GLY A 36 -8.33 13.08 -2.44
N ARG A 37 -7.21 13.79 -2.45
CA ARG A 37 -6.79 14.62 -1.31
C ARG A 37 -5.88 15.77 -1.74
N ALA A 38 -5.87 16.81 -0.92
CA ALA A 38 -4.73 17.71 -0.79
C ALA A 38 -4.13 17.48 0.60
N GLU A 39 -2.87 17.03 0.64
CA GLU A 39 -2.20 16.63 1.87
C GLU A 39 -0.88 17.41 2.00
N ALA A 40 -0.90 18.45 2.83
CA ALA A 40 0.29 19.21 3.18
C ALA A 40 1.10 18.43 4.22
N ARG A 41 2.40 18.23 3.98
CA ARG A 41 3.28 17.42 4.84
C ARG A 41 4.65 18.07 4.99
N LEU A 42 4.96 18.48 6.21
CA LEU A 42 6.30 18.94 6.59
C LEU A 42 7.06 17.77 7.23
N SER A 43 8.21 17.42 6.67
CA SER A 43 9.18 16.50 7.27
C SER A 43 10.35 17.28 7.86
N LEU A 44 10.80 16.89 9.06
CA LEU A 44 11.92 17.50 9.78
C LEU A 44 12.88 16.41 10.25
N LYS A 45 14.13 16.46 9.76
CA LYS A 45 15.25 15.61 10.22
C LYS A 45 16.45 16.49 10.56
N ASP A 46 17.09 16.29 11.72
CA ASP A 46 18.17 17.18 12.21
C ASP A 46 17.81 18.69 12.15
N GLY A 47 16.54 19.02 12.41
CA GLY A 47 16.03 20.40 12.32
C GLY A 47 16.03 21.01 10.90
N LYS A 48 16.19 20.19 9.84
CA LYS A 48 16.10 20.61 8.44
C LYS A 48 14.74 20.21 7.89
N ALA A 49 14.03 21.19 7.32
CA ALA A 49 12.70 21.01 6.76
C ALA A 49 12.77 20.50 5.32
N ASP A 50 11.85 19.61 4.99
CA ASP A 50 11.58 19.14 3.63
C ASP A 50 10.07 19.11 3.37
N ASP A 51 9.67 19.48 2.16
CA ASP A 51 8.27 19.48 1.74
C ASP A 51 7.93 18.11 1.13
N LYS A 52 7.02 17.39 1.79
CA LYS A 52 6.49 16.10 1.31
C LYS A 52 5.04 16.22 0.85
N SER A 53 4.52 17.42 0.67
CA SER A 53 3.14 17.66 0.30
C SER A 53 2.79 16.97 -1.01
N ARG A 54 1.55 16.49 -1.11
CA ARG A 54 1.04 15.78 -2.28
C ARG A 54 -0.44 16.02 -2.50
N VAL A 55 -0.84 15.99 -3.76
CA VAL A 55 -2.25 15.98 -4.17
C VAL A 55 -2.54 14.62 -4.81
N ARG A 56 -3.71 14.05 -4.54
CA ARG A 56 -4.25 12.94 -5.32
C ARG A 56 -5.58 13.34 -5.92
N LEU A 57 -5.81 12.92 -7.15
CA LEU A 57 -7.12 12.99 -7.80
C LEU A 57 -7.47 11.60 -8.31
N ASN A 58 -8.67 11.14 -8.02
CA ASN A 58 -9.16 9.87 -8.51
C ASN A 58 -10.58 9.97 -9.06
N PHE A 59 -10.88 9.07 -9.99
CA PHE A 59 -12.18 8.96 -10.65
C PHE A 59 -12.59 7.49 -10.65
N LEU A 60 -13.76 7.22 -10.10
CA LEU A 60 -14.36 5.89 -10.05
C LEU A 60 -15.64 5.88 -10.87
N GLY A 61 -15.60 5.13 -11.98
CA GLY A 61 -16.79 4.82 -12.78
C GLY A 61 -17.32 3.43 -12.44
N LYS A 62 -18.61 3.30 -12.21
CA LYS A 62 -19.31 2.01 -12.07
C LYS A 62 -20.56 1.99 -12.93
N VAL A 63 -20.83 0.85 -13.57
CA VAL A 63 -22.04 0.62 -14.36
C VAL A 63 -22.64 -0.72 -13.97
N ALA A 64 -23.85 -0.70 -13.43
CA ALA A 64 -24.63 -1.90 -13.18
C ALA A 64 -25.04 -2.54 -14.52
N ILE A 65 -24.78 -3.83 -14.68
CA ILE A 65 -25.20 -4.62 -15.85
C ILE A 65 -26.51 -5.35 -15.52
N ASN A 66 -26.58 -5.94 -14.33
CA ASN A 66 -27.78 -6.51 -13.71
C ASN A 66 -27.58 -6.56 -12.18
N ASP A 67 -28.54 -7.13 -11.44
CA ASP A 67 -28.55 -7.20 -9.97
C ASP A 67 -27.31 -7.87 -9.34
N SER A 68 -26.58 -8.67 -10.12
CA SER A 68 -25.45 -9.48 -9.67
C SER A 68 -24.13 -9.20 -10.40
N LEU A 69 -24.11 -8.23 -11.31
CA LEU A 69 -22.97 -7.98 -12.20
C LEU A 69 -22.81 -6.49 -12.51
N TYR A 70 -21.58 -6.00 -12.44
CA TYR A 70 -21.23 -4.61 -12.74
C TYR A 70 -19.88 -4.50 -13.45
N GLY A 71 -19.71 -3.43 -14.23
CA GLY A 71 -18.42 -2.98 -14.74
C GLY A 71 -17.83 -1.87 -13.87
N VAL A 72 -16.50 -1.79 -13.80
CA VAL A 72 -15.78 -0.76 -13.05
C VAL A 72 -14.59 -0.23 -13.85
N GLY A 73 -14.34 1.07 -13.75
CA GLY A 73 -13.11 1.72 -14.22
C GLY A 73 -12.60 2.68 -13.16
N PHE A 74 -11.28 2.71 -12.96
CA PHE A 74 -10.67 3.56 -11.95
C PHE A 74 -9.34 4.15 -12.44
N TYR A 75 -9.17 5.43 -12.12
CA TYR A 75 -7.92 6.15 -12.29
C TYR A 75 -7.59 6.89 -11.00
N GLU A 76 -6.31 6.90 -10.62
CA GLU A 76 -5.77 7.80 -9.59
C GLU A 76 -4.40 8.31 -10.02
N GLY A 77 -4.24 9.63 -9.98
CA GLY A 77 -2.95 10.31 -10.14
C GLY A 77 -2.50 10.98 -8.84
N GLU A 78 -1.22 10.90 -8.52
CA GLU A 78 -0.57 11.69 -7.46
C GLU A 78 0.32 12.77 -8.08
N PHE A 79 0.24 13.98 -7.54
CA PHE A 79 0.95 15.17 -7.99
C PHE A 79 1.79 15.73 -6.84
N THR A 80 3.05 16.05 -7.12
CA THR A 80 3.98 16.66 -6.16
C THR A 80 4.75 17.81 -6.80
N THR A 81 5.31 18.68 -5.96
CA THR A 81 6.19 19.79 -6.37
C THR A 81 7.56 19.62 -5.73
N ALA A 82 8.64 19.89 -6.46
CA ALA A 82 10.00 19.95 -5.92
C ALA A 82 10.75 21.16 -6.50
N ASP A 83 10.37 22.37 -6.06
CA ASP A 83 10.95 23.62 -6.54
C ASP A 83 12.47 23.70 -6.32
N SER A 84 13.00 22.99 -5.31
CA SER A 84 14.44 22.94 -5.02
C SER A 84 15.25 22.17 -6.07
N THR A 85 14.61 21.31 -6.86
CA THR A 85 15.23 20.56 -7.96
C THR A 85 14.85 21.10 -9.33
N ALA A 86 14.08 22.19 -9.40
CA ALA A 86 13.67 22.80 -10.65
C ALA A 86 14.88 23.34 -11.44
N THR A 87 14.82 23.21 -12.75
CA THR A 87 15.77 23.72 -13.74
C THR A 87 15.04 24.55 -14.80
N GLU A 88 15.77 25.15 -15.73
CA GLU A 88 15.17 25.93 -16.84
C GLU A 88 14.20 25.11 -17.71
N THR A 89 14.33 23.77 -17.74
CA THR A 89 13.53 22.88 -18.59
C THR A 89 12.65 21.91 -17.81
N ASP A 90 12.73 21.91 -16.48
CA ASP A 90 12.00 21.00 -15.60
C ASP A 90 11.54 21.77 -14.36
N ASN A 91 10.23 21.81 -14.12
CA ASN A 91 9.68 22.51 -12.97
C ASN A 91 9.79 21.69 -11.65
N GLY A 92 10.45 20.53 -11.68
CA GLY A 92 10.64 19.65 -10.53
C GLY A 92 9.35 19.00 -10.03
N SER A 93 8.23 19.17 -10.74
CA SER A 93 6.96 18.55 -10.35
C SER A 93 6.82 17.17 -10.97
N ASP A 94 6.11 16.27 -10.29
CA ASP A 94 5.95 14.88 -10.74
C ASP A 94 4.46 14.48 -10.78
N LEU A 95 4.15 13.53 -11.68
CA LEU A 95 2.87 12.87 -11.81
C LEU A 95 3.08 11.35 -11.79
N ASP A 96 2.61 10.68 -10.73
CA ASP A 96 2.51 9.23 -10.69
C ASP A 96 1.08 8.78 -11.01
N ASN A 97 0.92 8.06 -12.11
CA ASN A 97 -0.30 7.32 -12.41
C ASN A 97 -0.34 6.07 -11.51
N ARG A 98 -0.90 6.24 -10.32
CA ARG A 98 -0.93 5.22 -9.27
C ARG A 98 -1.80 4.03 -9.64
N TYR A 99 -2.96 4.29 -10.23
CA TYR A 99 -3.92 3.27 -10.66
C TYR A 99 -4.48 3.60 -12.04
N THR A 100 -4.55 2.57 -12.88
CA THR A 100 -5.10 2.64 -14.24
C THR A 100 -5.67 1.27 -14.58
N TYR A 101 -6.93 1.00 -14.18
CA TYR A 101 -7.53 -0.31 -14.39
C TYR A 101 -9.00 -0.24 -14.79
N ALA A 102 -9.45 -1.33 -15.42
CA ALA A 102 -10.85 -1.64 -15.63
C ALA A 102 -11.13 -3.08 -15.20
N GLY A 103 -12.38 -3.38 -14.89
CA GLY A 103 -12.76 -4.70 -14.41
C GLY A 103 -14.25 -4.99 -14.46
N ILE A 104 -14.56 -6.20 -14.05
CA ILE A 104 -15.91 -6.75 -13.93
C ILE A 104 -16.03 -7.39 -12.55
N GLY A 105 -17.15 -7.13 -11.88
CA GLY A 105 -17.42 -7.69 -10.57
C GLY A 105 -18.87 -8.07 -10.38
N GLY A 106 -19.13 -8.80 -9.30
CA GLY A 106 -20.46 -9.35 -9.02
C GLY A 106 -20.45 -10.28 -7.81
N THR A 107 -21.39 -11.24 -7.80
CA THR A 107 -21.58 -12.20 -6.69
C THR A 107 -20.31 -12.94 -6.27
N TYR A 108 -19.40 -13.23 -7.20
CA TYR A 108 -18.21 -14.04 -6.95
C TYR A 108 -16.94 -13.23 -6.73
N GLY A 109 -17.05 -11.91 -6.56
CA GLY A 109 -15.93 -10.99 -6.45
C GLY A 109 -15.72 -10.14 -7.70
N GLU A 110 -14.55 -9.53 -7.79
CA GLU A 110 -14.16 -8.58 -8.84
C GLU A 110 -12.81 -8.96 -9.42
N VAL A 111 -12.70 -8.96 -10.76
CA VAL A 111 -11.46 -9.14 -11.50
C VAL A 111 -11.14 -7.86 -12.29
N THR A 112 -9.89 -7.41 -12.23
CA THR A 112 -9.41 -6.22 -12.95
C THR A 112 -8.15 -6.52 -13.74
N TYR A 113 -7.92 -5.79 -14.82
CA TYR A 113 -6.63 -5.72 -15.52
C TYR A 113 -6.15 -4.27 -15.61
N GLY A 114 -4.84 -4.07 -15.50
CA GLY A 114 -4.18 -2.77 -15.44
C GLY A 114 -3.45 -2.57 -14.11
N LYS A 115 -2.89 -1.38 -13.87
CA LYS A 115 -2.15 -1.11 -12.62
C LYS A 115 -3.13 -1.05 -11.45
N ASN A 116 -3.09 -2.08 -10.60
CA ASN A 116 -3.95 -2.23 -9.42
C ASN A 116 -3.23 -2.99 -8.30
N ASP A 117 -3.81 -3.02 -7.11
CA ASP A 117 -3.22 -3.70 -5.95
C ASP A 117 -3.22 -5.24 -6.12
N GLY A 118 -2.11 -5.86 -5.75
CA GLY A 118 -1.95 -7.29 -5.53
C GLY A 118 -2.61 -7.75 -4.22
N ALA A 119 -2.19 -8.91 -3.72
CA ALA A 119 -2.88 -9.56 -2.62
C ALA A 119 -2.37 -9.18 -1.22
N LEU A 120 -1.17 -8.61 -1.07
CA LEU A 120 -0.54 -8.49 0.25
C LEU A 120 -0.75 -7.15 0.96
N GLY A 121 -1.23 -6.11 0.26
CA GLY A 121 -1.60 -4.84 0.89
C GLY A 121 -2.55 -5.02 2.07
N VAL A 122 -3.62 -5.82 1.90
CA VAL A 122 -4.60 -6.08 2.96
C VAL A 122 -4.04 -6.84 4.17
N ILE A 123 -2.87 -7.47 4.04
CA ILE A 123 -2.18 -8.11 5.15
C ILE A 123 -1.27 -7.10 5.87
N THR A 124 -0.60 -6.20 5.14
CA THR A 124 0.18 -5.11 5.74
C THR A 124 -0.70 -4.05 6.41
N ASP A 125 -1.94 -3.87 5.94
CA ASP A 125 -2.95 -2.99 6.54
C ASP A 125 -3.27 -3.33 8.01
N PHE A 126 -2.90 -4.53 8.49
CA PHE A 126 -3.06 -4.88 9.90
C PHE A 126 -2.23 -3.95 10.80
N THR A 127 -1.02 -3.58 10.38
CA THR A 127 -0.09 -2.78 11.16
C THR A 127 0.15 -1.38 10.58
N ASP A 128 -0.13 -1.17 9.30
CA ASP A 128 -0.12 0.14 8.66
C ASP A 128 -1.35 0.99 9.03
N ILE A 129 -1.29 1.60 10.22
CA ILE A 129 -2.42 2.34 10.81
C ILE A 129 -2.13 3.81 11.10
N MET A 130 -0.89 4.26 10.88
CA MET A 130 -0.45 5.61 11.21
C MET A 130 -0.78 6.60 10.09
N ALA A 131 -0.75 7.91 10.40
CA ALA A 131 -1.04 8.94 9.40
C ALA A 131 0.13 9.24 8.44
N TYR A 132 1.38 8.97 8.86
CA TYR A 132 2.59 9.30 8.09
C TYR A 132 3.70 8.24 8.14
N HIS A 133 4.13 7.83 9.33
CA HIS A 133 5.17 6.79 9.52
C HIS A 133 4.55 5.37 9.47
N GLY A 134 5.30 4.33 9.82
CA GLY A 134 4.84 2.93 9.80
C GLY A 134 5.30 2.14 8.57
N GLU A 135 4.80 0.92 8.41
CA GLU A 135 4.89 0.05 7.22
C GLU A 135 6.31 -0.31 6.71
N ASN A 136 7.35 -0.11 7.53
CA ASN A 136 8.74 -0.35 7.13
C ASN A 136 9.36 -1.60 7.79
N GLY A 137 8.62 -2.29 8.65
CA GLY A 137 9.01 -3.60 9.21
C GLY A 137 8.59 -4.77 8.31
N THR A 138 7.62 -4.53 7.43
CA THR A 138 7.21 -5.45 6.37
C THR A 138 7.68 -4.98 4.98
N TYR A 139 7.54 -5.82 3.97
CA TYR A 139 7.80 -5.44 2.58
C TYR A 139 6.89 -6.21 1.63
N LYS A 140 6.75 -5.72 0.39
CA LYS A 140 5.93 -6.33 -0.65
C LYS A 140 6.70 -6.40 -1.98
N LEU A 141 6.68 -7.56 -2.63
CA LEU A 141 7.08 -7.69 -4.04
C LEU A 141 6.11 -6.91 -4.93
N ALA A 142 6.54 -6.52 -6.13
CA ALA A 142 5.71 -5.68 -7.01
C ALA A 142 4.35 -6.33 -7.34
N VAL A 143 4.31 -7.65 -7.59
CA VAL A 143 3.05 -8.40 -7.84
C VAL A 143 2.13 -8.48 -6.61
N ALA A 144 2.70 -8.32 -5.42
CA ALA A 144 2.00 -8.34 -4.13
C ALA A 144 1.57 -6.94 -3.64
N ASP A 145 2.28 -5.90 -4.07
CA ASP A 145 2.00 -4.49 -3.80
C ASP A 145 1.02 -3.93 -4.84
N ARG A 146 1.49 -3.19 -5.83
CA ARG A 146 0.67 -2.59 -6.89
C ARG A 146 1.48 -2.44 -8.15
N VAL A 147 1.03 -3.09 -9.22
CA VAL A 147 1.74 -3.01 -10.49
C VAL A 147 0.85 -3.31 -11.70
N ASP A 148 1.31 -2.90 -12.87
CA ASP A 148 0.65 -3.11 -14.16
C ASP A 148 0.93 -4.49 -14.76
N ASN A 149 0.39 -4.71 -15.96
CA ASN A 149 0.44 -6.00 -16.67
C ASN A 149 -0.03 -7.18 -15.79
N MET A 150 -1.03 -6.91 -14.94
CA MET A 150 -1.48 -7.80 -13.89
C MET A 150 -2.99 -7.99 -13.92
N LEU A 151 -3.44 -9.23 -13.76
CA LEU A 151 -4.80 -9.58 -13.36
C LEU A 151 -4.86 -9.59 -11.84
N ALA A 152 -5.83 -8.87 -11.26
CA ALA A 152 -6.08 -8.86 -9.83
C ALA A 152 -7.52 -9.30 -9.54
N TYR A 153 -7.69 -10.12 -8.51
CA TYR A 153 -8.96 -10.65 -8.02
C TYR A 153 -9.13 -10.29 -6.55
N LYS A 154 -10.37 -9.95 -6.16
CA LYS A 154 -10.80 -9.87 -4.76
C LYS A 154 -12.20 -10.46 -4.59
N GLY A 155 -12.42 -11.16 -3.50
CA GLY A 155 -13.72 -11.75 -3.14
C GLY A 155 -13.93 -11.80 -1.64
N GLN A 156 -15.19 -11.73 -1.20
CA GLN A 156 -15.60 -11.85 0.19
C GLN A 156 -16.69 -12.92 0.30
N PHE A 157 -16.46 -13.93 1.14
CA PHE A 157 -17.32 -15.11 1.30
C PHE A 157 -17.64 -15.32 2.78
N GLY A 158 -18.72 -14.69 3.25
CA GLY A 158 -19.00 -14.62 4.69
C GLY A 158 -17.85 -13.91 5.41
N ASP A 159 -17.25 -14.60 6.38
CA ASP A 159 -16.12 -14.10 7.18
C ASP A 159 -14.75 -14.25 6.51
N LEU A 160 -14.67 -14.87 5.32
CA LEU A 160 -13.43 -15.09 4.58
C LEU A 160 -13.28 -14.08 3.44
N GLY A 161 -12.29 -13.19 3.55
CA GLY A 161 -11.82 -12.35 2.46
C GLY A 161 -10.64 -13.01 1.74
N VAL A 162 -10.62 -12.96 0.41
CA VAL A 162 -9.52 -13.47 -0.41
C VAL A 162 -9.11 -12.45 -1.48
N LYS A 163 -7.81 -12.35 -1.73
CA LYS A 163 -7.26 -11.64 -2.90
C LYS A 163 -6.26 -12.52 -3.60
N ALA A 164 -6.20 -12.43 -4.92
CA ALA A 164 -5.19 -13.09 -5.72
C ALA A 164 -4.74 -12.18 -6.87
N SER A 165 -3.51 -12.32 -7.34
CA SER A 165 -3.05 -11.66 -8.56
C SER A 165 -2.12 -12.56 -9.36
N TYR A 166 -2.08 -12.31 -10.67
CA TYR A 166 -1.11 -12.87 -11.59
C TYR A 166 -0.59 -11.77 -12.50
N ARG A 167 0.73 -11.55 -12.50
CA ARG A 167 1.42 -10.61 -13.39
C ARG A 167 2.03 -11.39 -14.54
N PHE A 168 1.81 -10.90 -15.76
CA PHE A 168 2.50 -11.40 -16.94
C PHE A 168 3.89 -10.80 -17.05
N ALA A 169 4.81 -11.57 -17.62
CA ALA A 169 6.11 -11.07 -18.01
C ALA A 169 5.96 -9.96 -19.07
N ASP A 170 6.74 -8.88 -18.96
CA ASP A 170 6.65 -7.76 -19.89
C ASP A 170 7.35 -8.08 -21.21
N ARG A 171 6.62 -7.98 -22.32
CA ARG A 171 7.16 -8.20 -23.67
C ARG A 171 8.28 -7.20 -23.97
N ASP A 172 9.34 -7.68 -24.60
CA ASP A 172 10.44 -6.88 -25.15
C ASP A 172 10.82 -7.36 -26.56
N GLU A 173 11.65 -6.59 -27.25
CA GLU A 173 12.18 -6.91 -28.59
C GLU A 173 13.66 -7.30 -28.48
N ASP A 174 14.02 -8.50 -28.94
CA ASP A 174 15.43 -8.95 -28.99
C ASP A 174 16.14 -8.25 -30.15
N GLY A 175 16.69 -7.06 -29.90
CA GLY A 175 17.40 -6.24 -30.91
C GLY A 175 18.76 -6.79 -31.36
N LYS A 176 18.93 -8.12 -31.44
CA LYS A 176 20.21 -8.75 -31.81
C LYS A 176 20.38 -8.78 -33.33
N PHE A 177 21.16 -7.83 -33.83
CA PHE A 177 21.76 -7.92 -35.16
C PHE A 177 22.85 -9.00 -35.17
N VAL A 178 22.62 -10.11 -35.87
CA VAL A 178 23.64 -11.14 -36.13
C VAL A 178 23.76 -11.33 -37.65
N GLU A 179 24.97 -11.14 -38.17
CA GLU A 179 25.34 -11.44 -39.58
C GLU A 179 24.41 -10.88 -40.68
N GLY A 180 23.90 -9.65 -40.53
CA GLY A 180 23.16 -8.98 -41.60
C GLY A 180 21.74 -9.52 -41.85
N VAL A 181 21.23 -10.39 -40.98
CA VAL A 181 19.84 -10.85 -40.93
C VAL A 181 19.19 -10.25 -39.69
N SER A 182 18.07 -9.53 -39.84
CA SER A 182 17.28 -9.15 -38.66
C SER A 182 16.57 -10.40 -38.15
N ASN A 183 16.89 -10.82 -36.93
CA ASN A 183 16.19 -11.86 -36.20
C ASN A 183 15.29 -11.19 -35.17
N ASP A 184 14.39 -10.34 -35.65
CA ASP A 184 13.47 -9.60 -34.79
C ASP A 184 12.46 -10.59 -34.22
N LYS A 185 12.60 -10.92 -32.94
CA LYS A 185 11.65 -11.75 -32.20
C LYS A 185 11.26 -11.05 -30.92
N PHE A 186 10.03 -11.31 -30.50
CA PHE A 186 9.59 -10.94 -29.16
C PHE A 186 10.22 -11.89 -28.14
N ILE A 187 10.71 -11.31 -27.06
CA ILE A 187 11.10 -11.98 -25.82
C ILE A 187 10.26 -11.38 -24.68
N ASP A 188 10.42 -11.89 -23.48
CA ASP A 188 9.88 -11.31 -22.27
C ASP A 188 11.02 -10.91 -21.32
N LYS A 189 10.71 -9.98 -20.41
CA LYS A 189 11.51 -9.73 -19.22
C LYS A 189 11.02 -10.68 -18.15
N ASP A 190 11.89 -11.53 -17.60
CA ASP A 190 11.58 -12.48 -16.53
C ASP A 190 11.08 -11.74 -15.26
N ASN A 191 9.81 -11.34 -15.23
CA ASN A 191 9.19 -10.59 -14.15
C ASN A 191 7.72 -10.96 -13.92
N ASP A 192 7.28 -12.09 -14.48
CA ASP A 192 6.02 -12.72 -14.11
C ASP A 192 6.02 -13.16 -12.65
N GLY A 193 4.82 -13.30 -12.11
CA GLY A 193 4.64 -13.68 -10.71
C GLY A 193 3.19 -13.74 -10.31
N TYR A 194 2.96 -14.12 -9.07
CA TYR A 194 1.63 -14.19 -8.48
C TYR A 194 1.64 -13.81 -7.00
N SER A 195 0.47 -13.43 -6.50
CA SER A 195 0.25 -13.27 -5.06
C SER A 195 -1.11 -13.81 -4.65
N LEU A 196 -1.22 -14.27 -3.41
CA LEU A 196 -2.46 -14.77 -2.80
C LEU A 196 -2.52 -14.34 -1.35
N SER A 197 -3.70 -13.96 -0.88
CA SER A 197 -3.95 -13.73 0.54
C SER A 197 -5.35 -14.14 0.96
N ALA A 198 -5.47 -14.43 2.25
CA ALA A 198 -6.72 -14.71 2.92
C ALA A 198 -6.77 -14.00 4.26
N ILE A 199 -7.93 -13.42 4.59
CA ILE A 199 -8.24 -12.86 5.90
C ILE A 199 -9.49 -13.56 6.42
N TYR A 200 -9.43 -14.04 7.66
CA TYR A 200 -10.58 -14.58 8.35
C TYR A 200 -10.95 -13.70 9.55
N THR A 201 -12.19 -13.20 9.54
CA THR A 201 -12.78 -12.44 10.63
C THR A 201 -13.53 -13.38 11.56
N PHE A 202 -13.22 -13.38 12.85
CA PHE A 202 -13.89 -14.26 13.81
C PHE A 202 -15.21 -13.63 14.28
N GLY A 203 -16.17 -13.49 13.37
CA GLY A 203 -17.48 -12.87 13.60
C GLY A 203 -17.36 -11.55 14.40
N ASP A 204 -18.12 -11.46 15.48
CA ASP A 204 -18.20 -10.25 16.31
C ASP A 204 -17.13 -10.18 17.43
N THR A 205 -16.15 -11.09 17.46
CA THR A 205 -15.15 -11.14 18.54
C THR A 205 -14.15 -9.98 18.50
N GLY A 206 -14.03 -9.30 17.35
CA GLY A 206 -13.00 -8.29 17.09
C GLY A 206 -11.64 -8.87 16.69
N PHE A 207 -11.49 -10.19 16.64
CA PHE A 207 -10.26 -10.87 16.22
C PHE A 207 -10.25 -11.13 14.70
N ASN A 208 -9.10 -10.87 14.06
CA ASN A 208 -8.86 -11.20 12.66
C ASN A 208 -7.48 -11.85 12.52
N VAL A 209 -7.37 -12.78 11.57
CA VAL A 209 -6.08 -13.33 11.13
C VAL A 209 -5.95 -13.21 9.62
N GLY A 210 -4.75 -12.91 9.17
CA GLY A 210 -4.41 -12.79 7.77
C GLY A 210 -3.15 -13.59 7.45
N ALA A 211 -3.12 -14.18 6.27
CA ALA A 211 -1.92 -14.76 5.71
C ALA A 211 -1.86 -14.48 4.20
N GLY A 212 -0.66 -14.33 3.67
CA GLY A 212 -0.48 -14.25 2.22
C GLY A 212 0.92 -14.64 1.79
N TYR A 213 1.04 -14.96 0.52
CA TYR A 213 2.26 -15.38 -0.15
C TYR A 213 2.38 -14.67 -1.50
N ALA A 214 3.60 -14.40 -1.94
CA ALA A 214 3.87 -13.92 -3.28
C ALA A 214 5.22 -14.44 -3.80
N ASP A 215 5.29 -14.59 -5.11
CA ASP A 215 6.45 -15.04 -5.86
C ASP A 215 6.52 -14.24 -7.16
N GLN A 216 7.71 -13.72 -7.47
CA GLN A 216 7.96 -12.97 -8.69
C GLN A 216 9.43 -13.09 -9.08
N ASP A 217 9.70 -13.59 -10.28
CA ASP A 217 11.04 -13.89 -10.78
C ASP A 217 11.88 -14.70 -9.76
N THR A 218 12.86 -14.06 -9.13
CA THR A 218 13.83 -14.66 -8.21
C THR A 218 13.57 -14.29 -6.76
N ALA A 219 12.36 -13.81 -6.47
CA ALA A 219 11.96 -13.34 -5.16
C ALA A 219 10.64 -13.98 -4.70
N ASP A 220 10.57 -14.30 -3.41
CA ASP A 220 9.36 -14.78 -2.76
C ASP A 220 9.23 -14.20 -1.35
N GLN A 221 8.00 -14.18 -0.85
CA GLN A 221 7.70 -13.77 0.52
C GLN A 221 6.38 -14.36 1.02
N TYR A 222 6.27 -14.50 2.34
CA TYR A 222 4.99 -14.68 3.02
C TYR A 222 4.83 -13.66 4.14
N ILE A 223 3.58 -13.28 4.41
CA ILE A 223 3.21 -12.41 5.53
C ILE A 223 2.14 -13.11 6.36
N LEU A 224 2.31 -13.11 7.68
CA LEU A 224 1.32 -13.55 8.66
C LEU A 224 0.94 -12.35 9.53
N ALA A 225 -0.35 -12.14 9.76
CA ALA A 225 -0.83 -11.05 10.59
C ALA A 225 -2.01 -11.49 11.48
N ALA A 226 -2.13 -10.84 12.63
CA ALA A 226 -3.28 -10.99 13.52
C ALA A 226 -3.61 -9.64 14.16
N SER A 227 -4.89 -9.37 14.36
CA SER A 227 -5.35 -8.17 15.03
C SER A 227 -6.50 -8.43 15.98
N TYR A 228 -6.65 -7.55 16.96
CA TYR A 228 -7.73 -7.54 17.92
C TYR A 228 -8.21 -6.11 18.15
N ALA A 229 -9.49 -5.88 17.86
CA ALA A 229 -10.18 -4.63 18.13
C ALA A 229 -11.17 -4.82 19.27
N PHE A 230 -11.10 -3.97 20.31
CA PHE A 230 -12.09 -3.95 21.37
C PHE A 230 -12.33 -2.52 21.87
N SER A 231 -13.60 -2.11 22.00
CA SER A 231 -13.97 -0.73 22.32
C SER A 231 -13.24 0.26 21.40
N ASP A 232 -12.47 1.18 21.98
CA ASP A 232 -11.72 2.20 21.26
C ASP A 232 -10.26 1.80 21.01
N PHE A 233 -9.89 0.56 21.33
CA PHE A 233 -8.55 0.01 21.18
C PHE A 233 -8.44 -0.92 19.98
N TYR A 234 -7.27 -0.91 19.38
CA TYR A 234 -6.87 -1.83 18.32
C TYR A 234 -5.41 -2.23 18.54
N PHE A 235 -5.12 -3.51 18.39
CA PHE A 235 -3.77 -4.07 18.43
C PHE A 235 -3.57 -4.99 17.24
N ALA A 236 -2.37 -4.99 16.68
CA ALA A 236 -2.01 -5.91 15.62
C ALA A 236 -0.53 -6.27 15.66
N GLY A 237 -0.22 -7.41 15.06
CA GLY A 237 1.14 -7.80 14.74
C GLY A 237 1.20 -8.39 13.34
N ALA A 238 2.29 -8.12 12.64
CA ALA A 238 2.59 -8.70 11.34
C ALA A 238 4.02 -9.25 11.35
N PHE A 239 4.24 -10.34 10.62
CA PHE A 239 5.53 -10.97 10.41
C PHE A 239 5.69 -11.24 8.92
N VAL A 240 6.84 -10.85 8.35
CA VAL A 240 7.22 -11.16 6.98
C VAL A 240 8.51 -11.97 6.97
N ASP A 241 8.59 -12.95 6.08
CA ASP A 241 9.83 -13.62 5.74
C ASP A 241 9.84 -13.94 4.24
N GLY A 242 11.02 -13.90 3.65
CA GLY A 242 11.20 -14.22 2.25
C GLY A 242 12.62 -13.98 1.77
N GLN A 243 12.80 -14.01 0.46
CA GLN A 243 14.10 -13.95 -0.17
C GLN A 243 14.04 -13.17 -1.48
N VAL A 244 15.15 -12.54 -1.84
CA VAL A 244 15.36 -11.87 -3.12
C VAL A 244 16.72 -12.27 -3.66
N LYS A 245 16.80 -12.75 -4.90
CA LYS A 245 18.07 -13.11 -5.56
C LYS A 245 18.26 -12.35 -6.89
N PRO A 246 18.75 -11.10 -6.85
CA PRO A 246 18.93 -10.31 -8.07
C PRO A 246 19.90 -10.98 -9.05
N ALA A 247 19.71 -10.75 -10.35
CA ALA A 247 20.64 -11.17 -11.38
C ALA A 247 22.06 -10.66 -11.07
N ASN A 248 23.03 -11.57 -11.00
CA ASN A 248 24.43 -11.29 -10.67
C ASN A 248 24.70 -10.78 -9.24
N ALA A 249 23.79 -10.98 -8.28
CA ALA A 249 24.00 -10.67 -6.88
C ALA A 249 23.83 -11.89 -5.97
N ALA A 250 24.33 -11.78 -4.74
CA ALA A 250 24.08 -12.78 -3.70
C ALA A 250 22.59 -12.78 -3.30
N LYS A 251 22.10 -13.97 -2.93
CA LYS A 251 20.77 -14.13 -2.32
C LYS A 251 20.71 -13.33 -1.03
N ARG A 252 19.57 -12.67 -0.82
CA ARG A 252 19.26 -11.87 0.37
C ARG A 252 18.02 -12.45 1.03
N ASP A 253 18.17 -12.96 2.24
CA ASP A 253 17.04 -13.37 3.07
C ASP A 253 16.54 -12.14 3.83
N LYS A 254 15.23 -11.89 3.86
CA LYS A 254 14.63 -10.73 4.53
C LYS A 254 13.60 -11.22 5.53
N THR A 255 13.74 -10.79 6.78
CA THR A 255 12.82 -11.13 7.85
C THR A 255 12.44 -9.85 8.58
N GLY A 256 11.16 -9.66 8.88
CA GLY A 256 10.70 -8.46 9.54
C GLY A 256 9.42 -8.69 10.32
N TYR A 257 9.14 -7.78 11.25
CA TYR A 257 7.94 -7.80 12.05
C TYR A 257 7.53 -6.40 12.44
N GLU A 258 6.22 -6.23 12.59
CA GLU A 258 5.58 -5.00 13.00
C GLU A 258 4.63 -5.28 14.16
N LEU A 259 4.59 -4.36 15.12
CA LEU A 259 3.57 -4.32 16.17
C LEU A 259 2.89 -2.96 16.10
N ALA A 260 1.58 -2.94 16.17
CA ALA A 260 0.80 -1.72 16.08
C ALA A 260 -0.25 -1.63 17.18
N ALA A 261 -0.44 -0.44 17.74
CA ALA A 261 -1.50 -0.14 18.67
C ALA A 261 -2.18 1.19 18.32
N LYS A 262 -3.50 1.24 18.48
CA LYS A 262 -4.31 2.43 18.26
C LYS A 262 -5.32 2.61 19.38
N TYR A 263 -5.53 3.87 19.76
CA TYR A 263 -6.58 4.29 20.68
C TYR A 263 -7.34 5.49 20.10
N THR A 264 -8.66 5.38 20.05
CA THR A 264 -9.54 6.47 19.61
C THR A 264 -10.15 7.19 20.81
N MET A 265 -9.99 8.50 20.88
CA MET A 265 -10.57 9.36 21.92
C MET A 265 -11.32 10.50 21.25
N ASP A 266 -12.64 10.40 21.19
CA ASP A 266 -13.51 11.32 20.47
C ASP A 266 -13.08 11.51 19.00
N GLN A 267 -12.62 12.72 18.64
CA GLN A 267 -12.12 13.08 17.31
C GLN A 267 -10.60 12.87 17.16
N THR A 268 -9.92 12.36 18.19
CA THR A 268 -8.48 12.14 18.17
C THR A 268 -8.18 10.65 18.08
N VAL A 269 -7.26 10.28 17.19
CA VAL A 269 -6.72 8.92 17.10
C VAL A 269 -5.24 8.99 17.44
N PHE A 270 -4.83 8.18 18.40
CA PHE A 270 -3.43 7.98 18.75
C PHE A 270 -2.97 6.63 18.22
N THR A 271 -1.82 6.60 17.58
CA THR A 271 -1.22 5.34 17.13
C THR A 271 0.24 5.23 17.53
N THR A 272 0.71 3.99 17.65
CA THR A 272 2.14 3.69 17.77
C THR A 272 2.44 2.40 17.04
N THR A 273 3.63 2.34 16.46
CA THR A 273 4.15 1.13 15.83
C THR A 273 5.60 0.88 16.23
N TYR A 274 5.96 -0.39 16.37
CA TYR A 274 7.34 -0.86 16.34
C TYR A 274 7.56 -1.61 15.03
N ASN A 275 8.65 -1.30 14.34
CA ASN A 275 8.94 -1.86 13.02
C ASN A 275 10.40 -2.30 12.98
N TYR A 276 10.63 -3.56 12.66
CA TYR A 276 11.97 -4.12 12.50
C TYR A 276 12.05 -4.95 11.22
N GLN A 277 13.12 -4.75 10.45
CA GLN A 277 13.40 -5.58 9.26
C GLN A 277 14.90 -5.80 9.10
N GLU A 278 15.32 -7.05 9.14
CA GLU A 278 16.68 -7.52 8.88
C GLU A 278 16.81 -8.02 7.44
N GLU A 279 17.97 -7.78 6.84
CA GLU A 279 18.40 -8.44 5.61
C GLU A 279 19.70 -9.21 5.87
N LYS A 280 19.76 -10.45 5.40
CA LYS A 280 20.93 -11.33 5.49
C LYS A 280 21.46 -11.65 4.10
N THR A 281 22.68 -11.19 3.81
CA THR A 281 23.38 -11.44 2.54
C THR A 281 24.66 -12.22 2.80
N SER A 282 24.81 -13.39 2.18
CA SER A 282 26.00 -14.25 2.34
C SER A 282 26.40 -14.52 3.80
N GLY A 283 25.43 -14.63 4.70
CA GLY A 283 25.66 -14.87 6.13
C GLY A 283 25.84 -13.61 6.98
N VAL A 284 25.97 -12.43 6.37
CA VAL A 284 26.09 -11.14 7.07
C VAL A 284 24.71 -10.50 7.21
N LYS A 285 24.37 -10.10 8.43
CA LYS A 285 23.09 -9.45 8.78
C LYS A 285 23.24 -7.93 8.80
N SER A 286 22.22 -7.23 8.31
CA SER A 286 22.09 -5.78 8.39
C SER A 286 20.65 -5.40 8.65
N ASP A 287 20.44 -4.48 9.59
CA ASP A 287 19.13 -3.91 9.86
C ASP A 287 18.82 -2.84 8.80
N ASN A 288 17.69 -2.99 8.12
CA ASN A 288 17.18 -2.03 7.15
C ASN A 288 16.15 -1.09 7.78
N ALA A 289 15.46 -1.56 8.82
CA ALA A 289 14.54 -0.78 9.63
C ALA A 289 14.62 -1.28 11.08
N ASP A 290 14.70 -0.33 12.02
CA ASP A 290 14.49 -0.56 13.45
C ASP A 290 14.01 0.77 14.03
N PHE A 291 12.73 0.89 14.34
CA PHE A 291 12.19 2.13 14.89
C PHE A 291 10.89 1.96 15.65
N ILE A 292 10.64 2.91 16.55
CA ILE A 292 9.33 3.13 17.18
C ILE A 292 8.78 4.46 16.68
N ALA A 293 7.54 4.46 16.20
CA ALA A 293 6.84 5.68 15.84
C ALA A 293 5.61 5.89 16.70
N ILE A 294 5.28 7.16 16.95
CA ILE A 294 4.05 7.59 17.62
C ILE A 294 3.39 8.70 16.80
N ASP A 295 2.06 8.74 16.78
CA ASP A 295 1.33 9.86 16.21
C ASP A 295 0.05 10.22 16.98
N ALA A 296 -0.43 11.41 16.70
CA ALA A 296 -1.77 11.87 17.07
C ALA A 296 -2.41 12.54 15.86
N THR A 297 -3.61 12.09 15.50
CA THR A 297 -4.41 12.62 14.39
C THR A 297 -5.73 13.16 14.92
N TYR A 298 -6.03 14.43 14.65
CA TYR A 298 -7.29 15.07 15.02
C TYR A 298 -8.18 15.28 13.80
N TYR A 299 -9.42 14.80 13.88
CA TYR A 299 -10.41 14.86 12.81
C TYR A 299 -11.43 15.98 13.06
N PHE A 300 -11.18 17.17 12.51
CA PHE A 300 -12.14 18.29 12.58
C PHE A 300 -13.46 17.96 11.88
N LYS A 301 -13.36 17.23 10.78
CA LYS A 301 -14.46 16.68 9.97
C LYS A 301 -14.02 15.34 9.38
N PRO A 302 -14.96 14.50 8.90
CA PRO A 302 -14.62 13.26 8.21
C PRO A 302 -13.63 13.43 7.04
N ASN A 303 -13.61 14.61 6.41
CA ASN A 303 -12.77 14.95 5.28
C ASN A 303 -11.66 15.97 5.59
N PHE A 304 -11.45 16.34 6.86
CA PHE A 304 -10.43 17.32 7.21
C PHE A 304 -9.78 16.98 8.55
N ARG A 305 -8.48 16.70 8.51
CA ARG A 305 -7.70 16.26 9.67
C ARG A 305 -6.31 16.89 9.70
N SER A 306 -5.77 17.05 10.91
CA SER A 306 -4.35 17.37 11.13
C SER A 306 -3.68 16.23 11.88
N TYR A 307 -2.38 16.07 11.70
CA TYR A 307 -1.60 15.08 12.44
C TYR A 307 -0.19 15.59 12.76
N VAL A 308 0.36 15.02 13.83
CA VAL A 308 1.78 15.12 14.18
C VAL A 308 2.28 13.71 14.47
N SER A 309 3.45 13.38 13.95
CA SER A 309 4.07 12.07 14.13
C SER A 309 5.57 12.21 14.36
N TYR A 310 6.12 11.38 15.24
CA TYR A 310 7.55 11.31 15.51
C TYR A 310 8.03 9.87 15.37
N ASN A 311 9.13 9.70 14.66
CA ASN A 311 9.81 8.43 14.44
C ASN A 311 11.15 8.42 15.16
N PHE A 312 11.29 7.55 16.15
CA PHE A 312 12.53 7.27 16.87
C PHE A 312 13.29 6.18 16.13
N ASN A 313 14.30 6.57 15.35
CA ASN A 313 15.11 5.67 14.56
C ASN A 313 16.18 5.01 15.44
N LEU A 314 16.11 3.69 15.55
CA LEU A 314 16.97 2.88 16.42
C LEU A 314 18.15 2.25 15.66
N LEU A 315 18.29 2.53 14.36
CA LEU A 315 19.42 2.06 13.56
C LEU A 315 20.74 2.61 14.11
N ASP A 316 21.76 1.76 14.07
CA ASP A 316 23.11 2.13 14.50
C ASP A 316 23.79 3.04 13.47
N ALA A 317 23.96 4.32 13.82
CA ALA A 317 24.59 5.33 12.98
C ALA A 317 26.01 4.96 12.53
N ASP A 318 26.75 4.16 13.30
CA ASP A 318 28.09 3.70 12.94
C ASP A 318 28.04 2.63 11.84
N LYS A 319 26.90 1.93 11.69
CA LYS A 319 26.69 0.91 10.65
C LYS A 319 26.02 1.47 9.40
N VAL A 320 24.97 2.28 9.56
CA VAL A 320 24.14 2.77 8.43
C VAL A 320 24.52 4.17 7.97
N GLY A 321 25.33 4.89 8.76
CA GLY A 321 25.66 6.30 8.55
C GLY A 321 24.65 7.23 9.20
N LYS A 322 25.13 8.38 9.71
CA LYS A 322 24.33 9.34 10.49
C LYS A 322 22.98 9.67 9.85
N THR A 323 22.96 10.05 8.57
CA THR A 323 21.73 10.45 7.87
C THR A 323 20.65 9.36 7.84
N LYS A 324 21.03 8.08 7.78
CA LYS A 324 20.07 6.96 7.76
C LYS A 324 19.55 6.60 9.15
N ALA A 325 20.27 7.01 10.20
CA ALA A 325 19.91 6.79 11.60
C ALA A 325 19.23 8.03 12.23
N GLU A 326 18.92 9.07 11.45
CA GLU A 326 18.22 10.25 11.97
C GLU A 326 16.75 9.93 12.28
N ASP A 327 16.27 10.53 13.38
CA ASP A 327 14.85 10.63 13.72
C ASP A 327 14.10 11.52 12.73
N GLU A 328 12.77 11.38 12.68
CA GLU A 328 11.91 12.21 11.82
C GLU A 328 10.69 12.72 12.58
N LEU A 329 10.47 14.04 12.52
CA LEU A 329 9.21 14.67 12.90
C LEU A 329 8.42 14.97 11.61
N ALA A 330 7.15 14.58 11.59
CA ALA A 330 6.21 14.93 10.53
C ALA A 330 5.03 15.70 11.09
N ILE A 331 4.63 16.78 10.42
CA ILE A 331 3.42 17.55 10.70
C ILE A 331 2.61 17.61 9.41
N GLY A 332 1.33 17.30 9.48
CA GLY A 332 0.48 17.31 8.29
C GLY A 332 -0.93 17.83 8.49
N LEU A 333 -1.50 18.27 7.38
CA LEU A 333 -2.87 18.71 7.26
C LEU A 333 -3.44 18.11 5.97
N ARG A 334 -4.51 17.35 6.10
CA ARG A 334 -5.11 16.60 4.99
C ARG A 334 -6.57 16.97 4.82
N TYR A 335 -6.90 17.41 3.61
CA TYR A 335 -8.26 17.56 3.11
C TYR A 335 -8.54 16.45 2.11
N ASP A 336 -9.62 15.70 2.31
CA ASP A 336 -10.11 14.68 1.39
C ASP A 336 -11.24 15.28 0.52
N PHE A 337 -11.14 15.13 -0.80
CA PHE A 337 -12.12 15.66 -1.77
C PHE A 337 -13.41 14.87 -1.82
#